data_AF-A0A5B0G350-F1
#
_entry.id   AF-A0A5B0G350-F1
#
_cell.length_a   1.000
_cell.length_b   1.000
_cell.length_c   1.000
_cell.angle_alpha   90.00
_cell.angle_beta   90.00
_cell.angle_gamma   90.00
#
_symmetry.space_group_name_H-M   'P 1'
#
loop_
_entity.id
_entity.type
_entity.pdbx_description
1 polymer ?
#
loop_
_entity_poly.entity_id
_entity_poly.type
_entity_poly.pdbx_seq_one_letter_code
_entity_poly.pdbx_strand_id
1 'polypeptide(L)'
;RCRINRLSHIDRGTGEPLRRYEHPHPGSLIHVDVTKFANIPDGGGWRYLGRQQGRRNQAATARRTGQRGKYYRPAIGTAYVHTVIDDHSRTAYA
;
A
#
# COMPACT_ATOMS: atom_id res chain seq x y z
N ARG A 1 3.78 -25.90 -2.33
CA ARG A 1 3.26 -25.11 -3.48
C ARG A 1 2.08 -24.29 -2.98
N CYS A 2 2.22 -22.97 -2.85
CA CYS A 2 1.16 -22.09 -2.37
C CYS A 2 -0.03 -22.15 -3.34
N ARG A 3 -1.24 -22.44 -2.85
CA ARG A 3 -2.46 -22.66 -3.63
C ARG A 3 -2.98 -21.36 -4.27
N ILE A 4 -2.14 -20.72 -5.09
CA ILE A 4 -2.49 -19.52 -5.85
C ILE A 4 -3.27 -19.97 -7.09
N ASN A 5 -4.31 -19.22 -7.44
CA ASN A 5 -5.16 -19.52 -8.59
C ASN A 5 -4.34 -19.69 -9.87
N ARG A 6 -4.70 -20.70 -10.67
CA ARG A 6 -4.10 -20.89 -12.00
C ARG A 6 -4.42 -19.68 -12.87
N LEU A 7 -3.45 -19.27 -13.69
CA LEU A 7 -3.57 -18.13 -14.59
C LEU A 7 -4.80 -18.20 -15.51
N SER A 8 -5.17 -19.42 -15.92
CA SER A 8 -6.38 -19.72 -16.68
C SER A 8 -7.69 -19.31 -15.99
N HIS A 9 -7.66 -19.01 -14.69
CA HIS A 9 -8.83 -18.56 -13.92
C HIS A 9 -8.87 -17.04 -13.74
N ILE A 10 -7.85 -16.30 -14.21
CA ILE A 10 -7.72 -14.85 -13.97
C ILE A 10 -7.97 -14.03 -15.24
N ASP A 11 -7.79 -14.61 -16.43
CA ASP A 11 -8.19 -13.95 -17.69
C ASP A 11 -9.72 -14.04 -17.89
N ARG A 12 -10.40 -12.90 -17.89
CA ARG A 12 -11.89 -12.79 -17.90
C ARG A 12 -12.47 -12.47 -19.28
N GLY A 13 -11.66 -12.24 -20.30
CA GLY A 13 -12.13 -11.71 -21.59
C GLY A 13 -12.08 -12.71 -22.74
N THR A 14 -10.95 -13.39 -22.94
CA THR A 14 -10.68 -14.12 -24.18
C THR A 14 -10.23 -15.57 -23.96
N GLY A 15 -9.77 -15.94 -22.76
CA GLY A 15 -9.24 -17.28 -22.47
C GLY A 15 -7.89 -17.54 -23.15
N GLU A 16 -7.35 -16.54 -23.86
CA GLU A 16 -6.01 -16.59 -24.40
C GLU A 16 -5.02 -16.37 -23.26
N PRO A 17 -3.91 -17.13 -23.20
CA PRO A 17 -2.83 -16.80 -22.30
C PRO A 17 -2.40 -15.35 -22.56
N LEU A 18 -2.59 -14.48 -21.57
CA LEU A 18 -2.13 -13.09 -21.63
C LEU A 18 -0.70 -13.09 -22.16
N ARG A 19 -0.41 -12.37 -23.26
CA ARG A 19 0.96 -12.19 -23.74
C ARG A 19 1.75 -11.54 -22.62
N ARG A 20 2.57 -12.34 -21.96
CA ARG A 20 3.34 -11.94 -20.79
C ARG A 20 4.76 -11.66 -21.22
N TYR A 21 5.24 -10.49 -20.80
CA TYR A 21 6.65 -10.31 -20.58
C TYR A 21 6.99 -11.12 -19.33
N GLU A 22 7.62 -12.29 -19.50
CA GLU A 22 8.01 -13.19 -18.42
C GLU A 22 9.46 -13.60 -18.62
N HIS A 23 10.28 -13.46 -17.58
CA HIS A 23 11.66 -13.96 -17.62
C HIS A 23 11.74 -15.46 -17.31
N PRO A 24 12.76 -16.18 -17.82
CA PRO A 24 12.79 -17.64 -17.76
C PRO A 24 13.05 -18.21 -16.36
N HIS A 25 13.54 -17.42 -15.40
CA HIS A 25 13.95 -17.90 -14.07
C HIS A 25 13.46 -16.96 -12.94
N PRO A 26 13.11 -17.49 -11.75
CA PRO A 26 12.82 -16.66 -10.58
C PRO A 26 13.93 -15.65 -10.29
N GLY A 27 13.58 -14.43 -9.89
CA GLY A 27 14.52 -13.35 -9.56
C GLY A 27 15.11 -12.64 -10.79
N SER A 28 14.76 -13.05 -12.01
CA SER A 28 15.27 -12.42 -13.23
C SER A 28 14.68 -11.03 -13.49
N LEU A 29 13.49 -10.76 -12.96
CA LEU A 29 12.89 -9.44 -12.93
C LEU A 29 11.99 -9.31 -11.69
N ILE A 30 12.21 -8.22 -10.96
CA ILE A 30 11.45 -7.89 -9.77
C ILE A 30 10.76 -6.55 -10.01
N HIS A 31 9.45 -6.53 -9.85
CA HIS A 31 8.68 -5.30 -9.83
C HIS A 31 8.49 -4.83 -8.39
N VAL A 32 8.91 -3.60 -8.09
CA VAL A 32 8.71 -2.98 -6.78
C VAL A 32 7.75 -1.80 -6.95
N ASP A 33 6.59 -1.91 -6.31
CA ASP A 33 5.69 -0.78 -6.12
C ASP A 33 5.89 -0.19 -4.72
N VAL A 34 5.98 1.14 -4.65
CA VAL A 34 6.07 1.87 -3.39
C VAL A 34 4.87 2.78 -3.29
N THR A 35 3.87 2.34 -2.53
CA THR A 35 2.68 3.15 -2.29
C THR A 35 2.85 3.99 -1.02
N LYS A 36 2.62 5.30 -1.16
CA LYS A 36 2.71 6.28 -0.07
C LYS A 36 1.33 6.62 0.49
N PHE A 37 1.12 6.41 1.78
CA PHE A 37 -0.13 6.70 2.49
C PHE A 37 0.05 7.74 3.60
N ALA A 38 -1.01 8.50 3.89
CA ALA A 38 -1.06 9.35 5.08
C ALA A 38 -1.38 8.52 6.32
N ASN A 39 -0.68 8.78 7.43
CA ASN A 39 -0.95 8.10 8.70
C ASN A 39 -2.31 8.51 9.29
N ILE A 40 -2.94 7.57 9.99
CA ILE A 40 -4.14 7.82 10.78
C ILE A 40 -3.73 8.36 12.16
N PRO A 41 -4.35 9.44 12.66
CA PRO A 41 -4.06 9.96 14.00
C PRO A 41 -4.33 8.94 15.10
N ASP A 42 -3.62 9.04 16.21
CA ASP A 42 -3.94 8.32 17.43
C ASP A 42 -5.39 8.64 17.84
N GLY A 43 -6.15 7.61 18.20
CA GLY A 43 -7.58 7.73 18.51
C GLY A 43 -8.50 7.84 17.28
N GLY A 44 -7.98 7.75 16.05
CA GLY A 44 -8.76 7.54 14.83
C GLY A 44 -8.95 8.76 13.93
N GLY A 45 -9.28 8.50 12.66
CA GLY A 45 -9.39 9.50 11.60
C GLY A 45 -10.79 10.11 11.43
N TRP A 46 -10.84 11.28 10.80
CA TRP A 46 -12.08 12.05 10.60
C TRP A 46 -13.13 11.35 9.72
N ARG A 47 -12.71 10.43 8.85
CA ARG A 47 -13.63 9.67 7.98
C ARG A 47 -14.60 8.80 8.77
N TYR A 48 -14.14 8.25 9.90
CA TYR A 48 -14.94 7.37 10.76
C TYR A 48 -15.55 8.13 11.95
N LEU A 49 -14.81 9.06 12.55
CA LEU A 49 -15.21 9.76 13.80
C LEU A 49 -15.80 11.16 13.59
N GLY A 50 -15.93 11.59 12.33
CA GLY A 50 -16.33 12.96 11.99
C GLY A 50 -15.21 13.99 12.14
N ARG A 51 -15.43 15.17 11.55
CA ARG A 51 -14.41 16.22 11.39
C ARG A 51 -13.91 16.80 12.72
N GLN A 52 -14.81 17.04 13.68
CA GLN A 52 -14.45 17.69 14.94
C GLN A 52 -13.55 16.81 15.82
N GLN A 53 -13.92 15.53 16.00
CA GLN A 53 -13.10 14.58 16.74
C GLN A 53 -11.79 14.28 16.00
N GLY A 54 -11.85 14.05 14.69
CA GLY A 54 -10.65 13.79 13.88
C GLY A 54 -9.62 14.92 13.94
N ARG A 55 -10.05 16.19 13.97
CA ARG A 55 -9.14 17.34 14.14
C ARG A 55 -8.49 17.38 15.52
N ARG A 56 -9.24 17.04 16.58
CA ARG A 56 -8.71 16.94 17.95
C ARG A 56 -7.64 15.84 18.04
N ASN A 57 -7.94 14.66 17.49
CA ASN A 57 -7.00 13.54 17.42
C ASN A 57 -5.73 13.90 16.64
N GLN A 58 -5.86 14.57 15.49
CA GLN A 58 -4.71 15.07 14.72
C GLN A 58 -3.82 16.01 15.54
N ALA A 59 -4.41 17.00 16.20
CA ALA A 59 -3.68 17.96 17.01
C ALA A 59 -2.98 17.31 18.21
N ALA A 60 -3.65 16.36 18.88
CA ALA A 60 -3.08 15.61 19.98
C ALA A 60 -1.89 14.75 19.53
N THR A 61 -2.05 14.01 18.43
CA THR A 61 -0.97 13.18 17.85
C THR A 61 0.23 14.04 17.48
N ALA A 62 0.03 15.15 16.77
CA ALA A 62 1.10 16.07 16.39
C ALA A 62 1.81 16.73 17.58
N ARG A 63 1.09 16.97 18.70
CA ARG A 63 1.72 17.45 19.94
C ARG A 63 2.61 16.38 20.57
N ARG A 64 2.14 15.13 20.62
CA ARG A 64 2.88 14.00 21.18
C ARG A 64 4.13 13.66 20.36
N THR A 65 4.03 13.64 19.04
CA THR A 65 5.14 13.26 18.14
C THR A 65 6.09 14.42 17.82
N GLY A 66 5.72 15.66 18.17
CA GLY A 66 6.45 16.87 17.77
C GLY A 66 6.40 17.17 16.27
N GLN A 67 5.70 16.35 15.47
CA GLN A 67 5.67 16.47 14.01
C GLN A 67 4.75 17.62 13.58
N ARG A 68 5.30 18.55 12.81
CA ARG A 68 4.58 19.73 12.29
C ARG A 68 4.81 19.86 10.79
N GLY A 69 3.73 20.05 10.07
CA GLY A 69 3.76 20.35 8.65
C GLY A 69 3.93 21.85 8.40
N LYS A 70 3.83 22.23 7.12
CA LYS A 70 3.86 23.64 6.69
C LYS A 70 2.86 24.48 7.48
N TYR A 71 3.27 25.69 7.90
CA TYR A 71 2.47 26.60 8.73
C TYR A 71 2.02 25.98 10.07
N TYR A 72 2.86 25.14 10.68
CA TYR A 72 2.63 24.53 11.99
C TYR A 72 1.37 23.63 12.09
N ARG A 73 0.83 23.22 10.93
CA ARG A 73 -0.33 22.33 10.87
C ARG A 73 0.04 20.94 11.42
N PRO A 74 -0.89 20.25 12.10
CA PRO A 74 -0.64 18.89 12.57
C PRO A 74 -0.18 17.97 11.44
N ALA A 75 0.96 17.30 11.61
CA ALA A 75 1.45 16.28 10.69
C ALA A 75 1.51 14.94 11.43
N ILE A 76 0.85 13.92 10.90
CA ILE A 76 0.77 12.58 11.52
C ILE A 76 1.88 11.67 10.97
N GLY A 77 2.48 12.06 9.86
CA GLY A 77 3.49 11.28 9.14
C GLY A 77 2.91 10.53 7.95
N THR A 78 3.76 9.70 7.36
CA THR A 78 3.48 8.92 6.16
C THR A 78 3.87 7.48 6.41
N ALA A 79 3.07 6.55 5.91
CA ALA A 79 3.40 5.14 5.81
C ALA A 79 3.74 4.78 4.36
N TYR A 80 4.67 3.86 4.18
CA TYR A 80 5.04 3.32 2.88
C TYR A 80 4.78 1.83 2.89
N VAL A 81 4.09 1.33 1.87
CA VAL A 81 3.92 -0.11 1.63
C VAL A 81 4.76 -0.44 0.41
N HIS A 82 5.72 -1.35 0.59
CA HIS A 82 6.60 -1.81 -0.48
C HIS A 82 6.03 -3.14 -0.95
N THR A 83 5.35 -3.17 -2.09
CA THR A 83 4.90 -4.44 -2.66
C THR A 83 5.92 -4.88 -3.69
N VAL A 84 6.47 -6.07 -3.49
CA VAL A 84 7.45 -6.64 -4.40
C VAL A 84 6.88 -7.89 -5.05
N ILE A 85 7.00 -7.97 -6.37
CA ILE A 85 6.46 -9.07 -7.17
C ILE A 85 7.58 -9.61 -8.05
N ASP A 86 7.85 -10.91 -7.91
CA ASP A 86 8.71 -11.64 -8.84
C ASP A 86 7.91 -11.99 -10.10
N ASP A 87 8.44 -11.60 -11.26
CA ASP A 87 7.71 -11.68 -12.51
C ASP A 87 7.49 -13.12 -13.00
N HIS A 88 8.44 -14.03 -12.71
CA HIS A 88 8.37 -15.44 -13.07
C HIS A 88 7.51 -16.26 -12.09
N SER A 89 7.87 -16.28 -10.79
CA SER A 89 7.15 -17.09 -9.80
C SER A 89 5.79 -16.51 -9.40
N ARG A 90 5.54 -15.22 -9.69
CA ARG A 90 4.36 -14.45 -9.27
C ARG A 90 4.18 -14.36 -7.75
N THR A 91 5.23 -14.61 -7.00
CA THR A 91 5.23 -14.43 -5.54
C THR A 91 5.23 -12.93 -5.25
N ALA A 92 4.26 -12.49 -4.45
CA ALA A 92 4.20 -11.14 -3.92
C ALA A 92 4.56 -11.14 -2.43
N TYR A 93 5.31 -10.13 -2.00
CA TYR A 93 5.62 -9.88 -0.59
C TYR A 93 5.56 -8.38 -0.29
N ALA A 94 5.23 -8.03 0.95
CA ALA A 94 5.06 -6.64 1.39
C ALA A 94 5.47 -6.44 2.84
#